data_AF-A0A5D0XVY8-F1
#
_entry.id   AF-A0A5D0XVY8-F1
#
_cell.length_a   1.000
_cell.length_b   1.000
_cell.length_c   1.000
_cell.angle_alpha   90.00
_cell.angle_beta   90.00
_cell.angle_gamma   90.00
#
_symmetry.space_group_name_H-M   'P 1'
#
loop_
_entity.id
_entity.type
_entity.pdbx_description
1 polymer ?
#
loop_
_entity_poly.entity_id
_entity_poly.type
_entity_poly.pdbx_seq_one_letter_code
_entity_poly.pdbx_strand_id
1 'polypeptide(L)'
;MTLDIAALRAHFPALLTGTAHFDGPGGTQTPTMVGAAIADTLTGPLSIRGSGTGSETNAEVAVGEFRAAMADLLGAHPRGVVYGRSATQLTYDFSRHLAKTWQPGDEIVVSRLDHDSNIRPWVQAAASVGATVRWIDFDPDTTEIDDASVAAAITERTKLVAITAASNLLGTKPPVRRIAEAAHAVGALVYVDGVHYTAHAAVDVTALGADFFACSPYKFLGPHCGVLVADPELLESLQPDKLLPSTNEVPERFEFGTLPYEIMAGATAAVNFLAAIAPGAGTGRRARLLASAHVVEEHELAMRSRIETGLADLGPAVTMHSKAQDRTPTLLVTFPGRSSTDAYRFLVERNILAPAGSFYAYEAFRRLNLEDTAALRIGVAPYTDDDDADRLVAALGEFVAS
;
A
#
# COMPACT_ATOMS: atom_id res chain seq x y z
N MET A 1 3.51 -12.51 21.83
CA MET A 1 2.29 -13.33 21.99
C MET A 1 2.06 -13.98 20.64
N THR A 2 1.78 -15.27 20.56
CA THR A 2 1.49 -15.95 19.29
C THR A 2 0.09 -15.61 18.79
N LEU A 3 -0.05 -15.37 17.49
CA LEU A 3 -1.32 -15.08 16.83
C LEU A 3 -2.23 -16.32 16.84
N ASP A 4 -3.47 -16.19 17.34
CA ASP A 4 -4.49 -17.23 17.17
C ASP A 4 -5.08 -17.13 15.75
N ILE A 5 -4.45 -17.85 14.82
CA ILE A 5 -4.80 -17.79 13.40
C ILE A 5 -6.22 -18.31 13.12
N ALA A 6 -6.71 -19.29 13.88
CA ALA A 6 -8.05 -19.84 13.71
C ALA A 6 -9.12 -18.82 14.14
N ALA A 7 -8.91 -18.16 15.28
CA ALA A 7 -9.78 -17.07 15.73
C ALA A 7 -9.77 -15.89 14.76
N LEU A 8 -8.59 -15.52 14.24
CA LEU A 8 -8.47 -14.46 13.23
C LEU A 8 -9.26 -14.81 11.95
N ARG A 9 -9.08 -16.01 11.40
CA ARG A 9 -9.74 -16.47 10.17
C ARG A 9 -11.26 -16.51 10.28
N ALA A 10 -11.81 -16.79 11.48
CA ALA A 10 -13.25 -16.79 11.72
C ALA A 10 -13.94 -15.43 11.46
N HIS A 11 -13.17 -14.33 11.42
CA HIS A 11 -13.69 -13.00 11.08
C HIS A 11 -13.89 -12.78 9.58
N PHE A 12 -13.41 -13.66 8.71
CA PHE A 12 -13.40 -13.49 7.25
C PHE A 12 -14.33 -14.51 6.57
N PRO A 13 -15.59 -14.15 6.27
CA PRO A 13 -16.52 -15.05 5.59
C PRO A 13 -16.02 -15.54 4.23
N ALA A 14 -15.19 -14.76 3.54
CA ALA A 14 -14.59 -15.13 2.27
C ALA A 14 -13.75 -16.41 2.35
N LEU A 15 -13.14 -16.71 3.50
CA LEU A 15 -12.31 -17.91 3.67
C LEU A 15 -13.12 -19.20 3.76
N LEU A 16 -14.44 -19.12 3.96
CA LEU A 16 -15.34 -20.29 3.97
C LEU A 16 -15.45 -20.98 2.61
N THR A 17 -14.99 -20.34 1.52
CA THR A 17 -14.90 -20.97 0.19
C THR A 17 -13.79 -22.02 0.13
N GLY A 18 -12.88 -22.07 1.11
CA GLY A 18 -11.70 -22.94 1.12
C GLY A 18 -10.59 -22.51 0.16
N THR A 19 -10.71 -21.30 -0.42
CA THR A 19 -9.70 -20.75 -1.33
C THR A 19 -8.47 -20.31 -0.55
N ALA A 20 -7.28 -20.78 -0.96
CA ALA A 20 -6.02 -20.28 -0.41
C ALA A 20 -5.65 -18.97 -1.10
N HIS A 21 -5.69 -17.86 -0.36
CA HIS A 21 -5.49 -16.51 -0.88
C HIS A 21 -4.03 -16.06 -0.75
N PHE A 22 -3.34 -15.97 -1.89
CA PHE A 22 -2.00 -15.37 -2.03
C PHE A 22 -2.02 -14.10 -2.90
N ASP A 23 -3.21 -13.53 -3.11
CA ASP A 23 -3.45 -12.31 -3.87
C ASP A 23 -3.51 -11.06 -2.98
N GLY A 24 -3.09 -11.13 -1.72
CA GLY A 24 -3.07 -10.03 -0.75
C GLY A 24 -2.48 -8.71 -1.28
N PRO A 25 -1.36 -8.72 -2.03
CA PRO A 25 -0.80 -7.51 -2.65
C PRO A 25 -1.68 -6.91 -3.76
N GLY A 26 -2.76 -7.58 -4.16
CA GLY A 26 -3.84 -7.10 -5.03
C GLY A 26 -5.09 -6.62 -4.26
N GLY A 27 -5.21 -6.97 -2.98
CA GLY A 27 -6.33 -6.66 -2.10
C GLY A 27 -6.53 -7.79 -1.09
N THR A 28 -6.82 -7.44 0.16
CA THR A 28 -7.11 -8.43 1.21
C THR A 28 -8.59 -8.71 1.30
N GLN A 29 -8.94 -9.89 1.84
CA GLN A 29 -10.31 -10.18 2.25
C GLN A 29 -10.73 -9.27 3.41
N THR A 30 -12.01 -8.94 3.44
CA THR A 30 -12.59 -7.99 4.39
C THR A 30 -13.29 -8.73 5.54
N PRO A 31 -13.04 -8.35 6.80
CA PRO A 31 -13.66 -9.00 7.95
C PRO A 31 -15.09 -8.47 8.17
N THR A 32 -15.96 -9.29 8.78
CA THR A 32 -17.42 -9.05 8.84
C THR A 32 -17.81 -7.67 9.39
N MET A 33 -17.07 -7.15 10.38
CA MET A 33 -17.38 -5.88 11.05
C MET A 33 -17.16 -4.67 10.16
N VAL A 34 -16.28 -4.76 9.15
CA VAL A 34 -16.11 -3.70 8.15
C VAL A 34 -17.35 -3.63 7.26
N GLY A 35 -17.83 -4.78 6.78
CA GLY A 35 -19.07 -4.85 6.00
C GLY A 35 -20.29 -4.37 6.80
N ALA A 36 -20.39 -4.76 8.08
CA ALA A 36 -21.44 -4.30 8.98
C ALA A 36 -21.41 -2.78 9.17
N ALA A 37 -20.24 -2.19 9.44
CA ALA A 37 -20.11 -0.74 9.62
C ALA A 37 -20.55 0.06 8.38
N ILE A 38 -20.23 -0.43 7.18
CA ILE A 38 -20.70 0.18 5.92
C ILE A 38 -22.22 0.09 5.82
N ALA A 39 -22.79 -1.11 6.02
CA ALA A 39 -24.23 -1.33 5.91
C ALA A 39 -25.03 -0.51 6.93
N ASP A 40 -24.59 -0.48 8.18
CA ASP A 40 -25.22 0.26 9.27
C ASP A 40 -25.18 1.77 9.00
N THR A 41 -24.05 2.29 8.51
CA THR A 41 -23.93 3.73 8.17
C THR A 41 -24.81 4.09 6.98
N LEU A 42 -24.82 3.25 5.93
CA LEU A 42 -25.58 3.50 4.71
C LEU A 42 -27.10 3.44 4.92
N THR A 43 -27.56 2.56 5.81
CA THR A 43 -29.00 2.34 6.07
C THR A 43 -29.51 3.10 7.30
N GLY A 44 -28.61 3.69 8.08
CA GLY A 44 -28.93 4.50 9.26
C GLY A 44 -29.30 5.96 8.94
N PRO A 45 -29.62 6.77 9.97
CA PRO A 45 -29.88 8.19 9.80
C PRO A 45 -28.63 8.93 9.35
N LEU A 46 -28.62 9.41 8.10
CA LEU A 46 -27.48 10.06 7.47
C LEU A 46 -27.93 11.24 6.61
N SER A 47 -27.19 12.35 6.68
CA SER A 47 -27.42 13.57 5.89
C SER A 47 -26.07 14.20 5.52
N ILE A 48 -26.09 15.36 4.87
CA ILE A 48 -24.90 16.21 4.80
C ILE A 48 -24.44 16.59 6.22
N ARG A 49 -23.14 16.83 6.37
CA ARG A 49 -22.52 17.21 7.65
C ARG A 49 -23.12 18.49 8.25
N GLY A 50 -23.19 18.51 9.58
CA GLY A 50 -23.75 19.59 10.37
C GLY A 50 -24.02 19.17 11.81
N SER A 51 -24.72 20.03 12.57
CA SER A 51 -25.04 19.79 13.99
C SER A 51 -26.52 19.99 14.34
N GLY A 52 -27.39 20.20 13.33
CA GLY A 52 -28.80 20.49 13.55
C GLY A 52 -29.64 19.26 13.89
N THR A 53 -29.25 18.08 13.39
CA THR A 53 -29.97 16.82 13.57
C THR A 53 -29.03 15.66 13.89
N GLY A 54 -29.59 14.53 14.34
CA GLY A 54 -28.83 13.29 14.53
C GLY A 54 -28.18 12.82 13.24
N SER A 55 -28.86 12.92 12.10
CA SER A 55 -28.33 12.52 10.79
C SER A 55 -27.11 13.34 10.35
N GLU A 56 -27.13 14.65 10.60
CA GLU A 56 -25.98 15.53 10.34
C GLU A 56 -24.80 15.21 11.26
N THR A 57 -25.09 14.99 12.55
CA THR A 57 -24.09 14.63 13.57
C THR A 57 -23.44 13.28 13.25
N ASN A 58 -24.20 12.31 12.76
CA ASN A 58 -23.66 11.01 12.36
C ASN A 58 -22.65 11.13 11.20
N ALA A 59 -22.91 12.03 10.23
CA ALA A 59 -21.96 12.31 9.16
C ALA A 59 -20.68 12.97 9.70
N GLU A 60 -20.78 13.88 10.67
CA GLU A 60 -19.61 14.45 11.38
C GLU A 60 -18.79 13.38 12.08
N VAL A 61 -19.45 12.47 12.81
CA VAL A 61 -18.78 11.35 13.50
C VAL A 61 -18.07 10.44 12.51
N ALA A 62 -18.70 10.08 11.39
CA ALA A 62 -18.08 9.21 10.39
C ALA A 62 -16.78 9.81 9.82
N VAL A 63 -16.78 11.10 9.50
CA VAL A 63 -15.59 11.80 9.01
C VAL A 63 -14.52 11.95 10.11
N GLY A 64 -14.93 12.37 11.31
CA GLY A 64 -14.04 12.59 12.44
C GLY A 64 -13.32 11.32 12.87
N GLU A 65 -14.05 10.21 13.02
CA GLU A 65 -13.48 8.92 13.42
C GLU A 65 -12.58 8.33 12.33
N PHE A 66 -12.93 8.48 11.06
CA PHE A 66 -12.07 8.06 9.95
C PHE A 66 -10.72 8.79 10.00
N ARG A 67 -10.74 10.12 10.15
CA ARG A 67 -9.50 10.91 10.25
C ARG A 67 -8.68 10.54 11.48
N ALA A 68 -9.33 10.36 12.63
CA ALA A 68 -8.64 9.93 13.86
C ALA A 68 -8.01 8.53 13.71
N ALA A 69 -8.75 7.57 13.15
CA ALA A 69 -8.28 6.20 12.99
C ALA A 69 -7.11 6.11 12.00
N MET A 70 -7.20 6.77 10.85
CA MET A 70 -6.10 6.80 9.88
C MET A 70 -4.89 7.56 10.42
N ALA A 71 -5.08 8.64 11.18
CA ALA A 71 -3.99 9.34 11.86
C ALA A 71 -3.26 8.46 12.88
N ASP A 72 -4.01 7.70 13.70
CA ASP A 72 -3.43 6.75 14.65
C ASP A 72 -2.62 5.65 13.95
N LEU A 73 -3.15 5.10 12.84
CA LEU A 73 -2.50 4.07 12.03
C LEU A 73 -1.19 4.56 11.42
N LEU A 74 -1.18 5.77 10.89
CA LEU A 74 -0.07 6.30 10.11
C LEU A 74 0.92 7.13 10.94
N GLY A 75 0.59 7.47 12.18
CA GLY A 75 1.39 8.36 13.02
C GLY A 75 1.33 9.80 12.54
N ALA A 76 0.16 10.24 12.08
CA ALA A 76 -0.06 11.56 11.49
C ALA A 76 -1.01 12.41 12.35
N HIS A 77 -1.23 13.65 11.94
CA HIS A 77 -2.25 14.52 12.51
C HIS A 77 -3.60 14.33 11.78
N PRO A 78 -4.77 14.26 12.46
CA PRO A 78 -6.07 14.01 11.81
C PRO A 78 -6.48 15.10 10.81
N ARG A 79 -6.10 16.38 11.03
CA ARG A 79 -6.30 17.46 10.03
C ARG A 79 -5.43 17.29 8.77
N GLY A 80 -4.47 16.38 8.80
CA GLY A 80 -3.62 16.03 7.66
C GLY A 80 -4.18 14.90 6.80
N VAL A 81 -5.28 14.26 7.20
CA VAL A 81 -5.84 13.08 6.54
C VAL A 81 -6.82 13.47 5.44
N VAL A 82 -6.39 13.34 4.19
CA VAL A 82 -7.18 13.57 2.98
C VAL A 82 -7.78 12.24 2.49
N TYR A 83 -9.09 12.23 2.28
CA TYR A 83 -9.79 11.13 1.63
C TYR A 83 -9.73 11.23 0.09
N GLY A 84 -9.63 10.08 -0.57
CA GLY A 84 -9.82 9.96 -2.01
C GLY A 84 -10.52 8.67 -2.41
N ARG A 85 -10.97 8.58 -3.66
CA ARG A 85 -11.55 7.34 -4.22
C ARG A 85 -10.52 6.22 -4.36
N SER A 86 -9.24 6.58 -4.51
CA SER A 86 -8.11 5.64 -4.55
C SER A 86 -6.79 6.39 -4.33
N ALA A 87 -5.74 5.69 -3.87
CA ALA A 87 -4.40 6.29 -3.79
C ALA A 87 -3.94 6.82 -5.16
N THR A 88 -4.22 6.10 -6.25
CA THR A 88 -3.91 6.56 -7.61
C THR A 88 -4.56 7.90 -7.96
N GLN A 89 -5.83 8.11 -7.60
CA GLN A 89 -6.47 9.41 -7.82
C GLN A 89 -5.80 10.50 -7.00
N LEU A 90 -5.53 10.25 -5.71
CA LEU A 90 -4.84 11.21 -4.86
C LEU A 90 -3.46 11.57 -5.41
N THR A 91 -2.66 10.59 -5.86
CA THR A 91 -1.36 10.86 -6.49
C THR A 91 -1.50 11.73 -7.74
N TYR A 92 -2.52 11.49 -8.57
CA TYR A 92 -2.82 12.32 -9.75
C TYR A 92 -3.24 13.75 -9.40
N ASP A 93 -4.05 13.93 -8.36
CA ASP A 93 -4.47 15.26 -7.92
C ASP A 93 -3.28 16.02 -7.33
N PHE A 94 -2.53 15.41 -6.43
CA PHE A 94 -1.36 16.03 -5.81
C PHE A 94 -0.24 16.29 -6.83
N SER A 95 -0.04 15.43 -7.83
CA SER A 95 0.93 15.72 -8.90
C SER A 95 0.55 16.97 -9.69
N ARG A 96 -0.74 17.16 -9.99
CA ARG A 96 -1.23 18.39 -10.63
C ARG A 96 -1.13 19.61 -9.71
N HIS A 97 -1.44 19.47 -8.43
CA HIS A 97 -1.37 20.59 -7.48
C HIS A 97 0.07 21.10 -7.33
N LEU A 98 1.04 20.17 -7.20
CA LEU A 98 2.45 20.51 -7.06
C LEU A 98 3.04 21.06 -8.37
N ALA A 99 2.67 20.50 -9.53
CA ALA A 99 3.17 20.93 -10.82
C ALA A 99 2.89 22.39 -11.17
N LYS A 100 1.87 23.01 -10.57
CA LYS A 100 1.60 24.46 -10.71
C LYS A 100 2.78 25.34 -10.31
N THR A 101 3.71 24.83 -9.50
CA THR A 101 4.89 25.56 -9.01
C THR A 101 6.18 25.17 -9.71
N TRP A 102 6.16 24.15 -10.59
CA TRP A 102 7.34 23.69 -11.31
C TRP A 102 7.52 24.46 -12.62
N GLN A 103 8.75 24.44 -13.13
CA GLN A 103 9.13 25.13 -14.36
C GLN A 103 10.20 24.33 -15.15
N PRO A 104 10.45 24.68 -16.43
CA PRO A 104 11.54 24.08 -17.18
C PRO A 104 12.89 24.19 -16.44
N GLY A 105 13.60 23.06 -16.37
CA GLY A 105 14.84 22.93 -15.61
C GLY A 105 14.67 22.28 -14.23
N ASP A 106 13.45 22.23 -13.68
CA ASP A 106 13.16 21.45 -12.48
C ASP A 106 13.23 19.94 -12.77
N GLU A 107 13.54 19.17 -11.73
CA GLU A 107 13.69 17.73 -11.79
C GLU A 107 12.73 17.01 -10.82
N ILE A 108 12.04 15.98 -11.32
CA ILE A 108 11.16 15.11 -10.53
C ILE A 108 11.76 13.71 -10.53
N VAL A 109 12.04 13.19 -9.35
CA VAL A 109 12.64 11.88 -9.17
C VAL A 109 11.53 10.86 -8.91
N VAL A 110 11.53 9.77 -9.67
CA VAL A 110 10.69 8.59 -9.46
C VAL A 110 11.58 7.37 -9.29
N SER A 111 11.01 6.24 -8.86
CA SER A 111 11.74 5.00 -8.63
C SER A 111 11.28 3.89 -9.56
N ARG A 112 12.23 3.06 -10.04
CA ARG A 112 11.88 1.87 -10.84
C ARG A 112 11.26 0.74 -10.01
N LEU A 113 11.35 0.81 -8.69
CA LEU A 113 10.78 -0.17 -7.77
C LEU A 113 9.26 0.00 -7.59
N ASP A 114 8.74 1.16 -7.95
CA ASP A 114 7.39 1.60 -7.66
C ASP A 114 6.33 0.99 -8.59
N HIS A 115 5.11 0.91 -8.06
CA HIS A 115 3.91 0.69 -8.85
C HIS A 115 3.64 1.92 -9.75
N ASP A 116 3.01 1.70 -10.91
CA ASP A 116 2.77 2.76 -11.91
C ASP A 116 2.02 3.99 -11.38
N SER A 117 1.14 3.77 -10.40
CA SER A 117 0.38 4.81 -9.71
C SER A 117 1.26 5.82 -8.99
N ASN A 118 2.51 5.48 -8.67
CA ASN A 118 3.50 6.40 -8.11
C ASN A 118 4.64 6.73 -9.10
N ILE A 119 4.40 6.55 -10.41
CA ILE A 119 5.33 6.95 -11.47
C ILE A 119 4.62 7.84 -12.48
N ARG A 120 3.57 7.33 -13.14
CA ARG A 120 2.94 8.00 -14.29
C ARG A 120 2.30 9.34 -13.95
N PRO A 121 1.66 9.53 -12.77
CA PRO A 121 1.19 10.85 -12.38
C PRO A 121 2.28 11.91 -12.36
N TRP A 122 3.49 11.56 -11.91
CA TRP A 122 4.62 12.47 -11.81
C TRP A 122 5.26 12.74 -13.16
N VAL A 123 5.46 11.69 -13.97
CA VAL A 123 5.99 11.80 -15.33
C VAL A 123 5.11 12.72 -16.18
N GLN A 124 3.79 12.53 -16.13
CA GLN A 124 2.84 13.31 -16.91
C GLN A 124 2.75 14.76 -16.40
N ALA A 125 2.78 14.97 -15.08
CA ALA A 125 2.80 16.30 -14.48
C ALA A 125 4.08 17.07 -14.85
N ALA A 126 5.26 16.45 -14.74
CA ALA A 126 6.53 17.03 -15.14
C ALA A 126 6.54 17.43 -16.62
N ALA A 127 6.08 16.53 -17.50
CA ALA A 127 6.00 16.81 -18.93
C ALA A 127 5.08 17.99 -19.27
N SER A 128 3.98 18.17 -18.53
CA SER A 128 3.01 19.25 -18.79
C SER A 128 3.57 20.66 -18.55
N VAL A 129 4.64 20.77 -17.76
CA VAL A 129 5.28 22.05 -17.38
C VAL A 129 6.74 22.15 -17.86
N GLY A 130 7.21 21.16 -18.63
CA GLY A 130 8.58 21.12 -19.15
C GLY A 130 9.65 20.77 -18.12
N ALA A 131 9.27 20.26 -16.94
CA ALA A 131 10.21 19.67 -15.99
C ALA A 131 10.70 18.29 -16.49
N THR A 132 11.84 17.84 -15.96
CA THR A 132 12.48 16.59 -16.38
C THR A 132 12.33 15.49 -15.33
N VAL A 133 12.34 14.23 -15.77
CA VAL A 133 12.22 13.07 -14.87
C VAL A 133 13.58 12.41 -14.68
N ARG A 134 13.92 12.16 -13.42
CA ARG A 134 15.09 11.41 -12.95
C ARG A 134 14.63 10.09 -12.34
N TRP A 135 15.52 9.11 -12.30
CA TRP A 135 15.18 7.75 -11.85
C TRP A 135 16.12 7.28 -10.77
N ILE A 136 15.56 6.92 -9.60
CA ILE A 136 16.20 6.00 -8.67
C ILE A 136 16.03 4.60 -9.24
N ASP A 137 17.15 3.93 -9.45
CA ASP A 137 17.25 2.54 -9.89
C ASP A 137 17.47 1.58 -8.72
N PHE A 138 17.22 0.29 -8.96
CA PHE A 138 17.59 -0.80 -8.06
C PHE A 138 18.50 -1.81 -8.78
N ASP A 139 19.31 -2.53 -8.02
CA ASP A 139 20.16 -3.61 -8.52
C ASP A 139 19.30 -4.88 -8.74
N PRO A 140 19.25 -5.47 -9.95
CA PRO A 140 18.43 -6.65 -10.25
C PRO A 140 18.94 -7.93 -9.56
N ASP A 141 20.19 -7.95 -9.11
CA ASP A 141 20.78 -9.12 -8.45
C ASP A 141 20.42 -9.16 -6.97
N THR A 142 20.36 -8.01 -6.30
CA THR A 142 19.96 -7.89 -4.88
C THR A 142 18.51 -7.45 -4.70
N THR A 143 17.91 -6.84 -5.72
CA THR A 143 16.63 -6.12 -5.69
C THR A 143 16.56 -4.96 -4.70
N GLU A 144 17.71 -4.38 -4.36
CA GLU A 144 17.85 -3.27 -3.42
C GLU A 144 18.25 -1.97 -4.14
N ILE A 145 17.91 -0.83 -3.53
CA ILE A 145 18.34 0.50 -4.00
C ILE A 145 19.66 0.83 -3.33
N ASP A 146 20.69 1.13 -4.13
CA ASP A 146 22.00 1.54 -3.64
C ASP A 146 22.15 3.08 -3.54
N ASP A 147 23.21 3.49 -2.84
CA ASP A 147 23.49 4.91 -2.60
C ASP A 147 23.90 5.68 -3.85
N ALA A 148 24.55 5.00 -4.81
CA ALA A 148 25.01 5.61 -6.04
C ALA A 148 23.81 5.99 -6.92
N SER A 149 22.79 5.14 -6.97
CA SER A 149 21.51 5.36 -7.61
C SER A 149 20.79 6.59 -7.04
N VAL A 150 20.71 6.69 -5.71
CA VAL A 150 20.11 7.85 -5.02
C VAL A 150 20.87 9.13 -5.33
N ALA A 151 22.21 9.12 -5.19
CA ALA A 151 23.06 10.28 -5.45
C ALA A 151 23.06 10.73 -6.93
N ALA A 152 22.88 9.80 -7.87
CA ALA A 152 22.78 10.13 -9.29
C ALA A 152 21.41 10.75 -9.67
N ALA A 153 20.34 10.37 -8.96
CA ALA A 153 18.99 10.81 -9.27
C ALA A 153 18.66 12.18 -8.65
N ILE A 154 19.05 12.40 -7.38
CA ILE A 154 18.69 13.61 -6.61
C ILE A 154 19.76 14.68 -6.80
N THR A 155 19.37 15.88 -7.24
CA THR A 155 20.26 17.03 -7.42
C THR A 155 19.64 18.30 -6.86
N GLU A 156 20.41 19.41 -6.87
CA GLU A 156 19.93 20.73 -6.45
C GLU A 156 18.70 21.25 -7.22
N ARG A 157 18.40 20.67 -8.39
CA ARG A 157 17.21 21.00 -9.19
C ARG A 157 15.99 20.14 -8.86
N THR A 158 16.13 19.15 -7.98
CA THR A 158 15.04 18.26 -7.59
C THR A 158 13.98 19.02 -6.81
N LYS A 159 12.71 18.88 -7.22
CA LYS A 159 11.55 19.45 -6.51
C LYS A 159 10.74 18.41 -5.75
N LEU A 160 10.77 17.17 -6.21
CA LEU A 160 10.03 16.07 -5.61
C LEU A 160 10.78 14.75 -5.82
N VAL A 161 10.77 13.91 -4.80
CA VAL A 161 11.15 12.50 -4.87
C VAL A 161 9.93 11.64 -4.55
N ALA A 162 9.48 10.83 -5.51
CA ALA A 162 8.41 9.85 -5.33
C ALA A 162 9.00 8.44 -5.21
N ILE A 163 8.69 7.76 -4.11
CA ILE A 163 9.26 6.45 -3.76
C ILE A 163 8.24 5.60 -3.01
N THR A 164 8.23 4.29 -3.23
CA THR A 164 7.40 3.37 -2.44
C THR A 164 8.04 3.07 -1.09
N ALA A 165 7.24 2.85 -0.04
CA ALA A 165 7.74 2.29 1.21
C ALA A 165 7.93 0.76 1.14
N ALA A 166 7.28 0.08 0.20
CA ALA A 166 7.53 -1.33 -0.12
C ALA A 166 7.04 -1.67 -1.54
N SER A 167 7.87 -2.35 -2.33
CA SER A 167 7.48 -2.80 -3.66
C SER A 167 6.28 -3.75 -3.59
N ASN A 168 5.20 -3.45 -4.32
CA ASN A 168 4.07 -4.38 -4.47
C ASN A 168 4.43 -5.62 -5.29
N LEU A 169 5.57 -5.61 -5.96
CA LEU A 169 6.04 -6.68 -6.83
C LEU A 169 7.03 -7.58 -6.10
N LEU A 170 8.12 -6.99 -5.60
CA LEU A 170 9.27 -7.71 -5.04
C LEU A 170 9.23 -7.79 -3.51
N GLY A 171 8.37 -7.00 -2.87
CA GLY A 171 8.33 -6.82 -1.43
C GLY A 171 9.44 -5.93 -0.85
N THR A 172 10.51 -5.63 -1.61
CA THR A 172 11.64 -4.78 -1.17
C THR A 172 11.17 -3.53 -0.43
N LYS A 173 11.69 -3.30 0.78
CA LYS A 173 11.53 -2.05 1.53
C LYS A 173 12.76 -1.17 1.28
N PRO A 174 12.66 -0.11 0.45
CA PRO A 174 13.80 0.77 0.23
C PRO A 174 14.11 1.60 1.49
N PRO A 175 15.33 2.15 1.63
CA PRO A 175 15.73 2.95 2.78
C PRO A 175 15.10 4.36 2.74
N VAL A 176 13.77 4.45 2.87
CA VAL A 176 12.98 5.69 2.68
C VAL A 176 13.52 6.86 3.49
N ARG A 177 13.82 6.65 4.78
CA ARG A 177 14.36 7.70 5.65
C ARG A 177 15.62 8.36 5.08
N ARG A 178 16.53 7.54 4.57
CA ARG A 178 17.79 8.00 3.99
C ARG A 178 17.57 8.74 2.67
N ILE A 179 16.65 8.25 1.83
CA ILE A 179 16.28 8.91 0.58
C ILE A 179 15.62 10.27 0.87
N ALA A 180 14.76 10.32 1.89
CA ALA A 180 14.12 11.55 2.34
C ALA A 180 15.14 12.59 2.83
N GLU A 181 16.14 12.17 3.60
CA GLU A 181 17.25 13.06 4.01
C GLU A 181 18.00 13.66 2.81
N ALA A 182 18.30 12.85 1.79
CA ALA A 182 18.94 13.33 0.57
C ALA A 182 18.05 14.33 -0.21
N ALA A 183 16.74 14.07 -0.26
CA ALA A 183 15.77 14.98 -0.89
C ALA A 183 15.64 16.31 -0.13
N HIS A 184 15.49 16.25 1.19
CA HIS A 184 15.36 17.43 2.04
C HIS A 184 16.63 18.28 2.05
N ALA A 185 17.82 17.67 1.91
CA ALA A 185 19.09 18.39 1.81
C ALA A 185 19.17 19.33 0.59
N VAL A 186 18.39 19.07 -0.47
CA VAL A 186 18.26 19.93 -1.65
C VAL A 186 16.95 20.72 -1.69
N GLY A 187 16.14 20.64 -0.63
CA GLY A 187 14.85 21.32 -0.52
C GLY A 187 13.71 20.67 -1.33
N ALA A 188 13.87 19.42 -1.75
CA ALA A 188 12.82 18.67 -2.44
C ALA A 188 11.82 18.05 -1.45
N LEU A 189 10.55 17.93 -1.87
CA LEU A 189 9.52 17.20 -1.13
C LEU A 189 9.63 15.69 -1.39
N VAL A 190 9.09 14.88 -0.47
CA VAL A 190 9.10 13.42 -0.52
C VAL A 190 7.67 12.89 -0.51
N TYR A 191 7.28 12.21 -1.59
CA TYR A 191 6.00 11.52 -1.70
C TYR A 191 6.21 10.00 -1.56
N VAL A 192 5.66 9.44 -0.49
CA VAL A 192 5.81 8.02 -0.18
C VAL A 192 4.54 7.23 -0.53
N ASP A 193 4.66 6.27 -1.43
CA ASP A 193 3.60 5.28 -1.69
C ASP A 193 3.72 4.14 -0.68
N GLY A 194 2.84 4.17 0.33
CA GLY A 194 2.70 3.15 1.36
C GLY A 194 1.57 2.16 1.12
N VAL A 195 0.97 2.09 -0.08
CA VAL A 195 -0.19 1.23 -0.37
C VAL A 195 0.12 -0.24 -0.06
N HIS A 196 1.31 -0.71 -0.40
CA HIS A 196 1.73 -2.08 -0.05
C HIS A 196 2.30 -2.18 1.36
N TYR A 197 3.10 -1.20 1.78
CA TYR A 197 3.79 -1.20 3.08
C TYR A 197 2.85 -1.23 4.29
N THR A 198 1.75 -0.46 4.24
CA THR A 198 0.82 -0.27 5.37
C THR A 198 0.16 -1.57 5.83
N ALA A 199 0.09 -2.58 4.97
CA ALA A 199 -0.46 -3.89 5.32
C ALA A 199 0.48 -4.75 6.18
N HIS A 200 1.79 -4.50 6.10
CA HIS A 200 2.82 -5.42 6.57
C HIS A 200 3.73 -4.82 7.65
N ALA A 201 3.70 -3.51 7.86
CA ALA A 201 4.61 -2.83 8.78
C ALA A 201 3.91 -1.70 9.53
N ALA A 202 4.36 -1.47 10.76
CA ALA A 202 3.96 -0.31 11.55
C ALA A 202 4.40 0.98 10.86
N VAL A 203 3.46 1.90 10.64
CA VAL A 203 3.74 3.17 9.95
C VAL A 203 3.97 4.30 10.95
N ASP A 204 5.03 5.06 10.68
CA ASP A 204 5.29 6.37 11.28
C ASP A 204 5.81 7.31 10.18
N VAL A 205 4.91 8.15 9.67
CA VAL A 205 5.21 9.02 8.51
C VAL A 205 6.32 10.01 8.80
N THR A 206 6.41 10.52 10.04
CA THR A 206 7.47 11.43 10.46
C THR A 206 8.82 10.70 10.52
N ALA A 207 8.86 9.49 11.09
CA ALA A 207 10.07 8.69 11.13
C ALA A 207 10.56 8.31 9.73
N LEU A 208 9.66 8.08 8.77
CA LEU A 208 10.02 7.86 7.36
C LEU A 208 10.56 9.13 6.68
N GLY A 209 10.27 10.32 7.21
CA GLY A 209 10.59 11.59 6.54
C GLY A 209 9.68 11.89 5.34
N ALA A 210 8.46 11.34 5.33
CA ALA A 210 7.51 11.57 4.26
C ALA A 210 6.84 12.94 4.41
N ASP A 211 6.86 13.77 3.37
CA ASP A 211 6.04 14.99 3.31
C ASP A 211 4.59 14.67 2.93
N PHE A 212 4.42 13.65 2.08
CA PHE A 212 3.15 13.03 1.76
C PHE A 212 3.28 11.51 1.88
N PHE A 213 2.28 10.85 2.45
CA PHE A 213 2.20 9.39 2.49
C PHE A 213 0.82 8.93 2.02
N ALA A 214 0.77 8.10 0.99
CA ALA A 214 -0.46 7.56 0.44
C ALA A 214 -0.63 6.07 0.76
N CYS A 215 -1.85 5.65 1.09
CA CYS A 215 -2.19 4.24 1.27
C CYS A 215 -3.62 3.94 0.79
N SER A 216 -4.04 2.67 0.84
CA SER A 216 -5.39 2.26 0.43
C SER A 216 -5.93 1.14 1.34
N PRO A 217 -7.02 1.38 2.09
CA PRO A 217 -7.54 0.43 3.07
C PRO A 217 -7.88 -0.97 2.55
N TYR A 218 -8.26 -1.13 1.28
CA TYR A 218 -8.50 -2.46 0.70
C TYR A 218 -7.27 -3.38 0.69
N LYS A 219 -6.06 -2.84 0.91
CA LYS A 219 -4.84 -3.64 1.11
C LYS A 219 -4.65 -4.11 2.56
N PHE A 220 -5.36 -3.53 3.52
CA PHE A 220 -5.24 -3.82 4.95
C PHE A 220 -6.62 -3.99 5.59
N LEU A 221 -7.40 -4.92 5.01
CA LEU A 221 -8.67 -5.43 5.52
C LEU A 221 -9.86 -4.45 5.43
N GLY A 222 -9.69 -3.28 4.82
CA GLY A 222 -10.72 -2.25 4.69
C GLY A 222 -11.43 -2.19 3.33
N PRO A 223 -12.23 -1.14 3.10
CA PRO A 223 -12.93 -0.92 1.83
C PRO A 223 -12.04 -0.26 0.77
N HIS A 224 -12.55 -0.20 -0.47
CA HIS A 224 -11.90 0.52 -1.56
C HIS A 224 -12.02 2.04 -1.39
N CYS A 225 -10.97 2.66 -0.86
CA CYS A 225 -10.72 4.10 -0.91
C CYS A 225 -9.22 4.39 -0.92
N GLY A 226 -8.85 5.65 -1.07
CA GLY A 226 -7.49 6.16 -0.91
C GLY A 226 -7.40 7.07 0.30
N VAL A 227 -6.23 7.07 0.93
CA VAL A 227 -5.90 8.00 2.01
C VAL A 227 -4.54 8.61 1.71
N LEU A 228 -4.43 9.91 1.80
CA LEU A 228 -3.17 10.63 1.79
C LEU A 228 -3.04 11.40 3.10
N VAL A 229 -1.88 11.31 3.74
CA VAL A 229 -1.56 12.11 4.90
C VAL A 229 -0.39 13.03 4.60
N ALA A 230 -0.46 14.24 5.11
CA ALA A 230 0.60 15.24 5.07
C ALA A 230 0.48 16.15 6.28
N ASP A 231 1.52 16.92 6.56
CA ASP A 231 1.43 17.95 7.59
C ASP A 231 0.32 18.98 7.25
N PRO A 232 -0.54 19.37 8.20
CA PRO A 232 -1.60 20.35 7.94
C PRO A 232 -1.07 21.68 7.39
N GLU A 233 0.09 22.16 7.85
CA GLU A 233 0.68 23.42 7.37
C GLU A 233 1.17 23.29 5.92
N LEU A 234 1.74 22.14 5.55
CA LEU A 234 2.10 21.83 4.17
C LEU A 234 0.84 21.82 3.28
N LEU A 235 -0.24 21.18 3.71
CA LEU A 235 -1.51 21.18 2.99
C LEU A 235 -2.09 22.59 2.84
N GLU A 236 -1.96 23.44 3.85
CA GLU A 236 -2.44 24.83 3.81
C GLU A 236 -1.70 25.66 2.75
N SER A 237 -0.43 25.36 2.46
CA SER A 237 0.37 26.03 1.43
C SER A 237 -0.02 25.67 -0.01
N LEU A 238 -0.74 24.55 -0.22
CA LEU A 238 -1.08 24.05 -1.55
C LEU A 238 -2.44 24.57 -2.03
N GLN A 239 -2.55 24.79 -3.36
CA GLN A 239 -3.74 25.38 -4.00
C GLN A 239 -4.32 24.44 -5.08
N PRO A 240 -5.29 23.58 -4.73
CA PRO A 240 -5.94 22.70 -5.69
C PRO A 240 -6.93 23.47 -6.58
N ASP A 241 -7.22 22.92 -7.76
CA ASP A 241 -8.37 23.37 -8.55
C ASP A 241 -9.64 22.81 -7.90
N LYS A 242 -10.60 23.68 -7.57
CA LYS A 242 -11.86 23.29 -6.92
C LYS A 242 -13.00 24.24 -7.27
N LEU A 243 -14.24 23.80 -7.03
CA LEU A 243 -15.41 24.66 -7.22
C LEU A 243 -15.36 25.82 -6.21
N LEU A 244 -15.74 27.03 -6.65
CA LEU A 244 -15.83 28.23 -5.82
C LEU A 244 -16.54 28.02 -4.45
N PRO A 245 -17.68 27.30 -4.35
CA PRO A 245 -18.34 27.07 -3.06
C PRO A 245 -17.65 26.03 -2.15
N SER A 246 -16.66 25.27 -2.64
CA SER A 246 -15.97 24.27 -1.82
C SER A 246 -15.14 24.96 -0.76
N THR A 247 -15.01 24.36 0.43
CA THR A 247 -14.24 24.92 1.54
C THR A 247 -12.76 25.17 1.19
N ASN A 248 -12.14 26.10 1.91
CA ASN A 248 -10.68 26.30 1.89
C ASN A 248 -10.00 25.63 3.10
N GLU A 249 -10.76 25.04 4.01
CA GLU A 249 -10.23 24.38 5.20
C GLU A 249 -9.54 23.06 4.84
N VAL A 250 -8.37 22.81 5.41
CA VAL A 250 -7.66 21.53 5.27
C VAL A 250 -8.21 20.51 6.28
N PRO A 251 -8.36 19.23 5.90
CA PRO A 251 -7.95 18.61 4.63
C PRO A 251 -9.02 18.69 3.51
N GLU A 252 -10.23 19.14 3.83
CA GLU A 252 -11.40 19.11 2.94
C GLU A 252 -11.25 19.93 1.65
N ARG A 253 -10.32 20.88 1.62
CA ARG A 253 -9.91 21.63 0.43
C ARG A 253 -9.57 20.70 -0.76
N PHE A 254 -9.08 19.49 -0.49
CA PHE A 254 -8.66 18.50 -1.48
C PHE A 254 -9.71 17.42 -1.77
N GLU A 255 -10.88 17.50 -1.13
CA GLU A 255 -11.90 16.45 -1.16
C GLU A 255 -13.08 16.90 -2.02
N PHE A 256 -13.23 16.31 -3.21
CA PHE A 256 -14.22 16.76 -4.17
C PHE A 256 -15.57 16.07 -3.98
N GLY A 257 -16.62 16.88 -3.79
CA GLY A 257 -17.99 16.42 -3.61
C GLY A 257 -18.30 16.01 -2.16
N THR A 258 -19.49 15.47 -1.95
CA THR A 258 -19.89 14.91 -0.65
C THR A 258 -19.10 13.63 -0.38
N LEU A 259 -18.54 13.52 0.82
CA LEU A 259 -17.74 12.36 1.23
C LEU A 259 -18.63 11.10 1.39
N PRO A 260 -18.11 9.91 1.06
CA PRO A 260 -18.82 8.64 1.24
C PRO A 260 -18.68 8.15 2.69
N TYR A 261 -19.55 8.67 3.56
CA TYR A 261 -19.50 8.45 5.01
C TYR A 261 -19.49 6.96 5.38
N GLU A 262 -20.22 6.12 4.65
CA GLU A 262 -20.26 4.68 4.83
C GLU A 262 -18.92 4.00 4.56
N ILE A 263 -18.19 4.43 3.54
CA ILE A 263 -16.85 3.91 3.22
C ILE A 263 -15.85 4.36 4.29
N MET A 264 -15.97 5.59 4.77
CA MET A 264 -15.16 6.12 5.88
C MET A 264 -15.38 5.34 7.18
N ALA A 265 -16.64 5.00 7.49
CA ALA A 265 -16.98 4.15 8.63
C ALA A 265 -16.40 2.73 8.47
N GLY A 266 -16.47 2.16 7.27
CA GLY A 266 -15.82 0.88 6.96
C GLY A 266 -14.31 0.90 7.17
N ALA A 267 -13.63 1.94 6.70
CA ALA A 267 -12.19 2.11 6.91
C ALA A 267 -11.85 2.28 8.41
N THR A 268 -12.66 3.03 9.16
CA THR A 268 -12.54 3.14 10.62
C THR A 268 -12.65 1.77 11.30
N ALA A 269 -13.63 0.96 10.91
CA ALA A 269 -13.81 -0.39 11.43
C ALA A 269 -12.60 -1.30 11.11
N ALA A 270 -11.99 -1.16 9.94
CA ALA A 270 -10.79 -1.91 9.56
C ALA A 270 -9.60 -1.57 10.45
N VAL A 271 -9.36 -0.27 10.70
CA VAL A 271 -8.30 0.16 11.63
C VAL A 271 -8.56 -0.34 13.05
N ASN A 272 -9.81 -0.25 13.52
CA ASN A 272 -10.17 -0.77 14.83
C ASN A 272 -9.97 -2.29 14.93
N PHE A 273 -10.25 -3.03 13.85
CA PHE A 273 -10.00 -4.46 13.77
C PHE A 273 -8.50 -4.77 13.85
N LEU A 274 -7.67 -4.09 13.06
CA LEU A 274 -6.20 -4.19 13.14
C LEU A 274 -5.70 -3.94 14.57
N ALA A 275 -6.22 -2.89 15.23
CA ALA A 275 -5.86 -2.57 16.62
C ALA A 275 -6.30 -3.66 17.62
N ALA A 276 -7.27 -4.51 17.27
CA ALA A 276 -7.82 -5.54 18.14
C ALA A 276 -7.21 -6.93 17.93
N ILE A 277 -6.40 -7.15 16.88
CA ILE A 277 -5.77 -8.46 16.59
C ILE A 277 -4.93 -8.94 17.77
N ALA A 278 -3.98 -8.13 18.23
CA ALA A 278 -3.14 -8.42 19.38
C ALA A 278 -2.77 -7.11 20.11
N PRO A 279 -3.74 -6.49 20.83
CA PRO A 279 -3.63 -5.12 21.33
C PRO A 279 -2.52 -4.88 22.37
N GLY A 280 -1.96 -5.94 22.96
CA GLY A 280 -0.98 -5.83 24.03
C GLY A 280 -1.54 -5.13 25.28
N ALA A 281 -0.66 -4.51 26.07
CA ALA A 281 -1.01 -3.79 27.31
C ALA A 281 -1.10 -2.26 27.15
N GLY A 282 -0.84 -1.74 25.94
CA GLY A 282 -0.82 -0.30 25.67
C GLY A 282 -2.21 0.33 25.73
N THR A 283 -2.27 1.60 26.16
CA THR A 283 -3.50 2.40 26.15
C THR A 283 -3.62 3.20 24.85
N GLY A 284 -4.82 3.26 24.27
CA GLY A 284 -5.09 4.02 23.03
C GLY A 284 -4.97 3.20 21.75
N ARG A 285 -5.49 3.73 20.64
CA ARG A 285 -5.56 3.01 19.36
C ARG A 285 -4.15 2.80 18.75
N ARG A 286 -3.31 3.83 18.69
CA ARG A 286 -1.94 3.73 18.15
C ARG A 286 -1.09 2.67 18.87
N ALA A 287 -1.05 2.68 20.20
CA ALA A 287 -0.28 1.69 20.96
C ALA A 287 -0.72 0.24 20.66
N ARG A 288 -2.02 0.02 20.55
CA ARG A 288 -2.59 -1.29 20.19
C ARG A 288 -2.30 -1.67 18.74
N LEU A 289 -2.34 -0.72 17.82
CA LEU A 289 -1.95 -0.93 16.41
C LEU A 289 -0.49 -1.36 16.29
N LEU A 290 0.43 -0.70 17.00
CA LEU A 290 1.85 -1.05 16.99
C LEU A 290 2.09 -2.46 17.55
N ALA A 291 1.40 -2.82 18.65
CA ALA A 291 1.47 -4.15 19.23
C ALA A 291 0.93 -5.24 18.27
N SER A 292 -0.25 -5.00 17.67
CA SER A 292 -0.84 -5.90 16.68
C SER A 292 0.04 -6.06 15.44
N ALA A 293 0.59 -4.96 14.91
CA ALA A 293 1.42 -4.97 13.71
C ALA A 293 2.66 -5.86 13.90
N HIS A 294 3.29 -5.81 15.07
CA HIS A 294 4.43 -6.68 15.38
C HIS A 294 4.07 -8.17 15.37
N VAL A 295 2.94 -8.55 15.98
CA VAL A 295 2.47 -9.95 16.00
C VAL A 295 2.09 -10.44 14.60
N VAL A 296 1.46 -9.58 13.80
CA VAL A 296 1.12 -9.89 12.40
C VAL A 296 2.39 -10.04 11.56
N GLU A 297 3.37 -9.15 11.72
CA GLU A 297 4.65 -9.22 10.99
C GLU A 297 5.41 -10.51 11.32
N GLU A 298 5.46 -10.94 12.59
CA GLU A 298 6.07 -12.22 12.98
C GLU A 298 5.40 -13.42 12.30
N HIS A 299 4.05 -13.43 12.27
CA HIS A 299 3.28 -14.48 11.60
C HIS A 299 3.54 -14.49 10.09
N GLU A 300 3.47 -13.34 9.45
CA GLU A 300 3.70 -13.20 8.01
C GLU A 300 5.13 -13.57 7.61
N LEU A 301 6.13 -13.24 8.43
CA LEU A 301 7.52 -13.67 8.24
C LEU A 301 7.68 -15.18 8.34
N ALA A 302 6.98 -15.84 9.28
CA ALA A 302 6.97 -17.30 9.38
C ALA A 302 6.36 -17.94 8.12
N MET A 303 5.24 -17.42 7.63
CA MET A 303 4.59 -17.88 6.39
C MET A 303 5.49 -17.67 5.18
N ARG A 304 6.13 -16.51 5.06
CA ARG A 304 7.12 -16.23 4.01
C ARG A 304 8.26 -17.24 4.05
N SER A 305 8.86 -17.48 5.22
CA SER A 305 9.98 -18.41 5.38
C SER A 305 9.61 -19.85 4.99
N ARG A 306 8.39 -20.28 5.33
CA ARG A 306 7.87 -21.59 4.97
C ARG A 306 7.75 -21.75 3.45
N ILE A 307 7.12 -20.78 2.79
CA ILE A 307 6.95 -20.76 1.34
C ILE A 307 8.31 -20.72 0.64
N GLU A 308 9.24 -19.90 1.10
CA GLU A 308 10.59 -19.80 0.52
C GLU A 308 11.37 -21.09 0.61
N THR A 309 11.28 -21.78 1.76
CA THR A 309 11.91 -23.10 1.94
C THR A 309 11.33 -24.09 0.94
N GLY A 310 9.99 -24.16 0.84
CA GLY A 310 9.31 -25.05 -0.09
C GLY A 310 9.64 -24.76 -1.56
N LEU A 311 9.74 -23.49 -1.95
CA LEU A 311 10.14 -23.10 -3.30
C LEU A 311 11.61 -23.40 -3.60
N ALA A 312 12.50 -23.24 -2.61
CA ALA A 312 13.91 -23.57 -2.76
C ALA A 312 14.14 -25.08 -2.99
N ASP A 313 13.32 -25.93 -2.35
CA ASP A 313 13.35 -27.39 -2.53
C ASP A 313 12.95 -27.83 -3.96
N LEU A 314 12.24 -26.98 -4.72
CA LEU A 314 11.94 -27.20 -6.14
C LEU A 314 13.16 -26.94 -7.05
N GLY A 315 14.25 -26.41 -6.50
CA GLY A 315 15.52 -26.23 -7.18
C GLY A 315 15.42 -25.33 -8.43
N PRO A 316 16.15 -25.63 -9.52
CA PRO A 316 16.24 -24.75 -10.68
C PRO A 316 14.94 -24.65 -11.50
N ALA A 317 13.89 -25.38 -11.13
CA ALA A 317 12.59 -25.30 -11.80
C ALA A 317 11.80 -24.03 -11.41
N VAL A 318 12.22 -23.33 -10.35
CA VAL A 318 11.65 -22.07 -9.89
C VAL A 318 12.76 -21.05 -9.69
N THR A 319 12.56 -19.85 -10.24
CA THR A 319 13.45 -18.71 -10.01
C THR A 319 12.75 -17.68 -9.14
N MET A 320 13.32 -17.41 -7.95
CA MET A 320 12.88 -16.33 -7.06
C MET A 320 13.53 -15.00 -7.46
N HIS A 321 12.70 -13.98 -7.66
CA HIS A 321 13.14 -12.63 -7.99
C HIS A 321 13.11 -11.68 -6.79
N SER A 322 12.32 -11.97 -5.76
CA SER A 322 12.32 -11.21 -4.51
C SER A 322 13.56 -11.56 -3.66
N LYS A 323 14.60 -10.74 -3.71
CA LYS A 323 15.92 -11.07 -3.12
C LYS A 323 16.38 -10.14 -2.00
N ALA A 324 15.76 -8.97 -1.84
CA ALA A 324 16.15 -7.98 -0.85
C ALA A 324 16.12 -8.57 0.57
N GLN A 325 17.04 -8.13 1.42
CA GLN A 325 17.14 -8.62 2.80
C GLN A 325 15.95 -8.14 3.62
N ASP A 326 15.61 -6.85 3.52
CA ASP A 326 14.41 -6.27 4.14
C ASP A 326 13.29 -6.14 3.12
N ARG A 327 12.24 -6.96 3.31
CA ARG A 327 11.09 -7.02 2.42
C ARG A 327 9.83 -7.50 3.13
N THR A 328 8.69 -7.12 2.58
CA THR A 328 7.37 -7.65 2.96
C THR A 328 7.23 -9.13 2.54
N PRO A 329 6.21 -9.87 3.00
CA PRO A 329 5.99 -11.27 2.62
C PRO A 329 5.38 -11.41 1.21
N THR A 330 5.98 -10.74 0.24
CA THR A 330 5.62 -10.78 -1.18
C THR A 330 6.76 -11.37 -1.98
N LEU A 331 6.44 -12.40 -2.75
CA LEU A 331 7.39 -13.19 -3.53
C LEU A 331 7.00 -13.12 -5.01
N LEU A 332 7.99 -12.84 -5.84
CA LEU A 332 7.86 -12.91 -7.29
C LEU A 332 8.65 -14.10 -7.81
N VAL A 333 7.99 -15.02 -8.50
CA VAL A 333 8.64 -16.21 -9.07
C VAL A 333 8.32 -16.40 -10.55
N THR A 334 9.27 -16.99 -11.27
CA THR A 334 9.10 -17.48 -12.65
C THR A 334 9.54 -18.93 -12.75
N PHE A 335 9.17 -19.59 -13.85
CA PHE A 335 9.42 -21.02 -14.07
C PHE A 335 10.22 -21.19 -15.37
N PRO A 336 11.54 -21.46 -15.33
CA PRO A 336 12.34 -21.60 -16.54
C PRO A 336 11.73 -22.58 -17.54
N GLY A 337 11.52 -22.12 -18.78
CA GLY A 337 10.90 -22.91 -19.86
C GLY A 337 9.38 -23.13 -19.75
N ARG A 338 8.70 -22.51 -18.77
CA ARG A 338 7.24 -22.62 -18.54
C ARG A 338 6.60 -21.24 -18.38
N SER A 339 5.32 -21.13 -18.70
CA SER A 339 4.58 -19.88 -18.50
C SER A 339 4.12 -19.70 -17.06
N SER A 340 4.34 -18.53 -16.48
CA SER A 340 3.79 -18.16 -15.18
C SER A 340 2.26 -18.07 -15.22
N THR A 341 1.68 -17.77 -16.39
CA THR A 341 0.22 -17.75 -16.58
C THR A 341 -0.36 -19.17 -16.50
N ASP A 342 0.34 -20.17 -17.05
CA ASP A 342 -0.09 -21.57 -16.96
C ASP A 342 0.07 -22.10 -15.53
N ALA A 343 1.13 -21.70 -14.83
CA ALA A 343 1.27 -21.97 -13.39
C ALA A 343 0.07 -21.42 -12.61
N TYR A 344 -0.35 -20.18 -12.87
CA TYR A 344 -1.53 -19.62 -12.22
C TYR A 344 -2.82 -20.39 -12.55
N ARG A 345 -3.06 -20.75 -13.82
CA ARG A 345 -4.22 -21.58 -14.19
C ARG A 345 -4.24 -22.91 -13.45
N PHE A 346 -3.09 -23.56 -13.35
CA PHE A 346 -2.92 -24.83 -12.63
C PHE A 346 -3.25 -24.70 -11.13
N LEU A 347 -2.88 -23.57 -10.51
CA LEU A 347 -3.22 -23.26 -9.11
C LEU A 347 -4.73 -22.99 -8.93
N VAL A 348 -5.36 -22.29 -9.87
CA VAL A 348 -6.81 -22.02 -9.84
C VAL A 348 -7.63 -23.32 -9.80
N GLU A 349 -7.23 -24.33 -10.57
CA GLU A 349 -7.87 -25.67 -10.56
C GLU A 349 -7.80 -26.36 -9.18
N ARG A 350 -6.87 -25.93 -8.32
CA ARG A 350 -6.66 -26.43 -6.94
C ARG A 350 -7.18 -25.47 -5.87
N ASN A 351 -7.98 -24.48 -6.28
CA ASN A 351 -8.55 -23.45 -5.41
C ASN A 351 -7.47 -22.64 -4.66
N ILE A 352 -6.39 -22.27 -5.36
CA ILE A 352 -5.29 -21.43 -4.87
C ILE A 352 -5.19 -20.19 -5.76
N LEU A 353 -5.25 -19.00 -5.16
CA LEU A 353 -5.15 -17.72 -5.85
C LEU A 353 -3.77 -17.10 -5.65
N ALA A 354 -2.85 -17.35 -6.58
CA ALA A 354 -1.58 -16.63 -6.70
C ALA A 354 -1.47 -16.10 -8.15
N PRO A 355 -1.93 -14.87 -8.43
CA PRO A 355 -2.04 -14.39 -9.80
C PRO A 355 -0.68 -14.27 -10.49
N ALA A 356 -0.69 -14.34 -11.83
CA ALA A 356 0.47 -14.00 -12.67
C ALA A 356 0.20 -12.70 -13.45
N GLY A 357 1.19 -11.81 -13.53
CA GLY A 357 1.06 -10.55 -14.28
C GLY A 357 2.21 -9.59 -14.03
N SER A 358 2.09 -8.36 -14.55
CA SER A 358 3.07 -7.30 -14.28
C SER A 358 2.75 -6.49 -13.01
N PHE A 359 1.51 -6.60 -12.51
CA PHE A 359 1.00 -5.88 -11.33
C PHE A 359 1.26 -4.36 -11.37
N TYR A 360 1.21 -3.79 -12.58
CA TYR A 360 1.53 -2.39 -12.87
C TYR A 360 2.94 -1.95 -12.40
N ALA A 361 3.85 -2.87 -12.09
CA ALA A 361 5.24 -2.57 -11.75
C ALA A 361 6.13 -2.64 -13.01
N TYR A 362 5.74 -1.91 -14.07
CA TYR A 362 6.34 -2.06 -15.41
C TYR A 362 7.84 -1.76 -15.45
N GLU A 363 8.29 -0.78 -14.69
CA GLU A 363 9.72 -0.42 -14.66
C GLU A 363 10.55 -1.47 -13.93
N ALA A 364 10.01 -2.07 -12.87
CA ALA A 364 10.65 -3.19 -12.19
C ALA A 364 10.75 -4.42 -13.11
N PHE A 365 9.66 -4.77 -13.82
CA PHE A 365 9.68 -5.86 -14.81
C PHE A 365 10.75 -5.65 -15.88
N ARG A 366 10.82 -4.44 -16.46
CA ARG A 366 11.84 -4.10 -17.45
C ARG A 366 13.24 -4.17 -16.86
N ARG A 367 13.42 -3.69 -15.63
CA ARG A 367 14.72 -3.63 -14.98
C ARG A 367 15.28 -5.00 -14.62
N LEU A 368 14.41 -5.94 -14.25
CA LEU A 368 14.74 -7.35 -14.02
C LEU A 368 15.01 -8.12 -15.31
N ASN A 369 14.63 -7.59 -16.47
CA ASN A 369 14.80 -8.23 -17.77
C ASN A 369 14.24 -9.66 -17.81
N LEU A 370 13.02 -9.84 -17.28
CA LEU A 370 12.36 -11.15 -17.23
C LEU A 370 12.01 -11.63 -18.65
N GLU A 371 12.23 -12.92 -18.91
CA GLU A 371 11.88 -13.55 -20.19
C GLU A 371 10.36 -13.66 -20.39
N ASP A 372 9.62 -13.92 -19.32
CA ASP A 372 8.16 -13.98 -19.31
C ASP A 372 7.57 -12.57 -19.15
N THR A 373 6.53 -12.28 -19.92
CA THR A 373 5.77 -11.03 -19.84
C THR A 373 4.91 -10.94 -18.57
N ALA A 374 4.77 -12.05 -17.84
CA ALA A 374 4.12 -12.15 -16.55
C ALA A 374 4.97 -12.97 -15.57
N ALA A 375 4.89 -12.67 -14.29
CA ALA A 375 5.48 -13.52 -13.24
C ALA A 375 4.43 -13.81 -12.17
N LEU A 376 4.56 -14.96 -11.52
CA LEU A 376 3.66 -15.38 -10.46
C LEU A 376 3.98 -14.58 -9.20
N ARG A 377 3.00 -13.85 -8.66
CA ARG A 377 3.17 -13.11 -7.40
C ARG A 377 2.39 -13.80 -6.29
N ILE A 378 3.13 -14.23 -5.29
CA ILE A 378 2.63 -14.87 -4.07
C ILE A 378 2.75 -13.83 -2.98
N GLY A 379 1.65 -13.41 -2.37
CA GLY A 379 1.69 -12.49 -1.24
C GLY A 379 0.80 -12.95 -0.10
N VAL A 380 1.43 -13.04 1.06
CA VAL A 380 0.79 -13.43 2.32
C VAL A 380 -0.09 -12.29 2.81
N ALA A 381 -1.17 -12.65 3.51
CA ALA A 381 -2.00 -11.73 4.28
C ALA A 381 -2.09 -12.21 5.74
N PRO A 382 -2.58 -11.39 6.69
CA PRO A 382 -2.60 -11.77 8.11
C PRO A 382 -3.37 -13.06 8.41
N TYR A 383 -4.31 -13.44 7.55
CA TYR A 383 -5.14 -14.64 7.68
C TYR A 383 -4.58 -15.89 6.97
N THR A 384 -3.47 -15.81 6.24
CA THR A 384 -2.84 -16.99 5.61
C THR A 384 -2.35 -17.96 6.70
N ASP A 385 -2.61 -19.26 6.56
CA ASP A 385 -2.17 -20.28 7.52
C ASP A 385 -1.19 -21.31 6.90
N ASP A 386 -0.75 -22.27 7.72
CA ASP A 386 0.17 -23.34 7.31
C ASP A 386 -0.42 -24.22 6.19
N ASP A 387 -1.73 -24.51 6.22
CA ASP A 387 -2.39 -25.33 5.20
C ASP A 387 -2.42 -24.61 3.84
N ASP A 388 -2.73 -23.31 3.85
CA ASP A 388 -2.66 -22.46 2.65
C ASP A 388 -1.26 -22.54 2.03
N ALA A 389 -0.20 -22.40 2.85
CA ALA A 389 1.19 -22.42 2.40
C ALA A 389 1.61 -23.81 1.85
N ASP A 390 1.22 -24.89 2.53
CA ASP A 390 1.53 -26.26 2.10
C ASP A 390 0.84 -26.61 0.79
N ARG A 391 -0.43 -26.23 0.64
CA ARG A 391 -1.19 -26.42 -0.61
C ARG A 391 -0.54 -25.69 -1.78
N LEU A 392 -0.05 -24.47 -1.57
CA LEU A 392 0.66 -23.70 -2.58
C LEU A 392 1.95 -24.41 -3.03
N VAL A 393 2.81 -24.77 -2.08
CA VAL A 393 4.11 -25.41 -2.38
C VAL A 393 3.91 -26.76 -3.07
N ALA A 394 3.00 -27.59 -2.56
CA ALA A 394 2.69 -28.89 -3.16
C ALA A 394 2.19 -28.75 -4.59
N ALA A 395 1.26 -27.82 -4.84
CA ALA A 395 0.72 -27.58 -6.17
C ALA A 395 1.79 -27.05 -7.15
N LEU A 396 2.67 -26.16 -6.71
CA LEU A 396 3.79 -25.72 -7.54
C LEU A 396 4.78 -26.84 -7.84
N GLY A 397 5.02 -27.74 -6.88
CA GLY A 397 5.80 -28.96 -7.07
C GLY A 397 5.22 -29.88 -8.13
N GLU A 398 3.89 -30.09 -8.12
CA GLU A 398 3.20 -30.85 -9.17
C GLU A 398 3.32 -30.18 -10.54
N PHE A 399 3.15 -28.85 -10.61
CA PHE A 399 3.22 -28.09 -11.85
C PHE A 399 4.60 -28.17 -12.52
N VAL A 400 5.68 -28.09 -11.75
CA VAL A 400 7.03 -28.15 -12.33
C VAL A 400 7.44 -29.58 -12.72
N ALA A 401 6.81 -30.59 -12.12
CA ALA A 401 7.06 -32.01 -12.41
C ALA A 401 6.26 -32.56 -13.60
N SER A 402 5.11 -31.96 -13.94
CA SER A 402 4.30 -32.34 -15.12
C SER A 402 4.92 -31.89 -16.42
#